data_AF-J2KAW2-F1
#
_entry.id   AF-J2KAW2-F1
#
_cell.length_a   1.000
_cell.length_b   1.000
_cell.length_c   1.000
_cell.angle_alpha   90.00
_cell.angle_beta   90.00
_cell.angle_gamma   90.00
#
_symmetry.space_group_name_H-M   'P 1'
#
loop_
_entity.id
_entity.type
_entity.pdbx_description
1 polymer ?
#
loop_
_entity_poly.entity_id
_entity_poly.type
_entity_poly.pdbx_seq_one_letter_code
_entity_poly.pdbx_strand_id
1 'polypeptide(L)'
;MRFLKRFRVHNNTKYSNILLRFRNLAPIKVSAAAWKLNRFLHQESKDTLLLKELVQDIEISIPQQAGKELYTKWSRIYDHNKTLPDSLKIVVWGIDRAYGKNTAVSRDSAMIINFKKIVRDNRLSGEKFYGQFGLFHVLQFTPAGKDAPLAKRLKDNGFKVTSFVSYTLNSEMYMPKGHGIPVPENENP
;
A
#
# COMPACT_ATOMS: atom_id res chain seq x y z
N MET A 1 2.77 38.66 9.92
CA MET A 1 3.08 37.28 9.48
C MET A 1 3.07 36.34 10.67
N ARG A 2 2.65 35.07 10.52
CA ARG A 2 2.79 34.02 11.56
C ARG A 2 3.64 32.86 11.03
N PHE A 3 4.60 32.40 11.83
CA PHE A 3 5.51 31.30 11.48
C PHE A 3 4.80 29.95 11.51
N LEU A 4 4.98 29.13 10.45
CA LEU A 4 4.64 27.71 10.48
C LEU A 4 5.65 26.96 11.37
N LYS A 5 5.23 26.58 12.57
CA LYS A 5 6.08 25.87 13.55
C LYS A 5 5.91 24.35 13.46
N ARG A 6 7.06 23.66 13.42
CA ARG A 6 7.27 22.24 13.75
C ARG A 6 6.62 21.18 12.84
N PHE A 7 7.41 20.69 11.89
CA PHE A 7 7.55 19.23 11.75
C PHE A 7 8.06 18.64 13.08
N ARG A 8 7.59 17.45 13.46
CA ARG A 8 8.23 16.60 14.47
C ARG A 8 8.03 15.12 14.11
N VAL A 9 9.06 14.52 13.51
CA VAL A 9 9.09 13.11 13.13
C VAL A 9 9.67 12.29 14.28
N HIS A 10 8.98 11.22 14.72
CA HIS A 10 9.52 10.24 15.66
C HIS A 10 9.03 8.81 15.32
N ASN A 11 9.99 8.00 14.85
CA ASN A 11 10.20 6.55 14.95
C ASN A 11 9.11 5.50 14.59
N ASN A 12 9.59 4.52 13.80
CA ASN A 12 9.25 3.09 13.75
C ASN A 12 7.81 2.62 13.45
N THR A 13 7.62 2.09 12.24
CA THR A 13 6.77 0.90 12.00
C THR A 13 7.25 0.16 10.73
N LYS A 14 7.11 -1.18 10.68
CA LYS A 14 7.58 -2.04 9.55
C LYS A 14 6.58 -2.05 8.36
N TYR A 15 6.92 -2.73 7.26
CA TYR A 15 6.38 -2.46 5.91
C TYR A 15 5.14 -3.28 5.50
N SER A 16 4.20 -2.63 4.80
CA SER A 16 3.07 -3.27 4.09
C SER A 16 2.82 -2.67 2.68
N ASN A 17 2.15 -3.41 1.79
CA ASN A 17 1.98 -3.07 0.36
C ASN A 17 0.70 -2.25 0.07
N ILE A 18 0.71 -0.96 0.41
CA ILE A 18 -0.41 -0.02 0.20
C ILE A 18 0.14 1.34 -0.28
N LEU A 19 -0.27 1.85 -1.46
CA LEU A 19 0.04 3.24 -1.89
C LEU A 19 -0.91 4.21 -1.14
N LEU A 20 -0.36 5.29 -0.53
CA LEU A 20 -0.93 6.09 0.57
C LEU A 20 -0.85 7.64 0.38
N ARG A 21 -1.64 8.23 -0.52
CA ARG A 21 -2.06 9.65 -0.49
C ARG A 21 -2.91 10.17 0.68
N PHE A 22 -2.35 11.04 1.51
CA PHE A 22 -3.14 12.13 2.11
C PHE A 22 -3.71 12.99 0.96
N ARG A 23 -5.04 12.93 0.77
CA ARG A 23 -5.73 13.01 -0.54
C ARG A 23 -5.27 11.80 -1.41
N ASN A 24 -6.11 10.85 -1.87
CA ASN A 24 -5.82 9.67 -2.77
C ASN A 24 -4.77 8.56 -2.38
N LEU A 25 -5.09 7.65 -1.46
CA LEU A 25 -4.41 6.35 -1.23
C LEU A 25 -4.66 5.30 -2.35
N ALA A 26 -4.46 5.66 -3.63
CA ALA A 26 -4.59 4.67 -4.70
C ALA A 26 -3.72 3.44 -4.40
N PRO A 27 -4.10 2.19 -4.76
CA PRO A 27 -3.80 1.80 -6.17
C PRO A 27 -4.87 1.28 -7.28
N ILE A 28 -5.36 0.00 -7.48
CA ILE A 28 -6.40 -0.55 -8.47
C ILE A 28 -7.91 -0.25 -8.20
N LYS A 29 -8.69 -0.20 -9.30
CA LYS A 29 -10.09 -0.66 -9.38
C LYS A 29 -10.21 -2.19 -9.16
N VAL A 30 -10.94 -2.57 -8.10
CA VAL A 30 -11.36 -3.93 -7.71
C VAL A 30 -10.26 -4.91 -7.24
N SER A 31 -9.81 -4.72 -6.00
CA SER A 31 -9.59 -5.85 -5.07
C SER A 31 -10.60 -5.72 -3.92
N ALA A 32 -10.95 -6.84 -3.28
CA ALA A 32 -11.85 -6.83 -2.12
C ALA A 32 -11.32 -5.90 -1.00
N ALA A 33 -10.03 -5.99 -0.69
CA ALA A 33 -9.36 -5.16 0.30
C ALA A 33 -9.50 -3.64 0.02
N ALA A 34 -9.30 -3.23 -1.24
CA ALA A 34 -9.43 -1.83 -1.65
C ALA A 34 -10.87 -1.28 -1.46
N TRP A 35 -11.87 -2.11 -1.77
CA TRP A 35 -13.27 -1.77 -1.61
C TRP A 35 -13.69 -1.76 -0.13
N LYS A 36 -13.30 -2.79 0.66
CA LYS A 36 -13.53 -2.83 2.11
C LYS A 36 -12.92 -1.61 2.80
N LEU A 37 -11.72 -1.19 2.37
CA LEU A 37 -11.06 0.02 2.89
C LEU A 37 -11.79 1.31 2.55
N ASN A 38 -12.28 1.49 1.32
CA ASN A 38 -13.10 2.66 1.00
C ASN A 38 -14.39 2.70 1.82
N ARG A 39 -15.09 1.56 1.94
CA ARG A 39 -16.28 1.42 2.77
C ARG A 39 -15.97 1.83 4.22
N PHE A 40 -14.95 1.22 4.81
CA PHE A 40 -14.48 1.53 6.17
C PHE A 40 -14.20 3.02 6.36
N LEU A 41 -13.44 3.66 5.46
CA LEU A 41 -13.02 5.05 5.61
C LEU A 41 -14.13 6.10 5.41
N HIS A 42 -15.25 5.74 4.80
CA HIS A 42 -16.36 6.66 4.47
C HIS A 42 -17.67 6.32 5.20
N GLN A 43 -17.67 5.35 6.12
CA GLN A 43 -18.76 5.14 7.07
C GLN A 43 -18.86 6.30 8.10
N GLU A 44 -20.00 6.43 8.77
CA GLU A 44 -20.18 7.38 9.88
C GLU A 44 -19.63 6.88 11.21
N SER A 45 -19.82 5.60 11.50
CA SER A 45 -19.22 4.91 12.64
C SER A 45 -18.01 4.06 12.23
N LYS A 46 -17.04 3.91 13.13
CA LYS A 46 -15.84 3.10 12.88
C LYS A 46 -16.18 1.61 12.94
N ASP A 47 -16.38 1.00 11.79
CA ASP A 47 -16.69 -0.43 11.64
C ASP A 47 -15.46 -1.30 11.96
N THR A 48 -15.27 -1.58 13.26
CA THR A 48 -14.12 -2.39 13.74
C THR A 48 -14.20 -3.86 13.36
N LEU A 49 -15.37 -4.36 12.93
CA LEU A 49 -15.53 -5.73 12.42
C LEU A 49 -15.05 -5.82 10.98
N LEU A 50 -15.52 -4.91 10.09
CA LEU A 50 -15.03 -4.79 8.72
C LEU A 50 -13.50 -4.59 8.66
N LEU A 51 -12.93 -3.86 9.61
CA LEU A 51 -11.47 -3.70 9.71
C LEU A 51 -10.74 -4.97 10.20
N LYS A 52 -11.35 -5.81 11.05
CA LYS A 52 -10.79 -7.12 11.41
C LYS A 52 -10.84 -8.09 10.24
N GLU A 53 -11.98 -8.18 9.55
CA GLU A 53 -12.12 -8.99 8.34
C GLU A 53 -11.07 -8.63 7.29
N LEU A 54 -10.80 -7.33 7.08
CA LEU A 54 -9.78 -6.87 6.14
C LEU A 54 -8.38 -7.39 6.50
N VAL A 55 -8.05 -7.45 7.79
CA VAL A 55 -6.75 -7.97 8.25
C VAL A 55 -6.66 -9.48 7.96
N GLN A 56 -7.75 -10.22 8.17
CA GLN A 56 -7.86 -11.66 7.87
C GLN A 56 -7.83 -11.94 6.34
N ASP A 57 -8.50 -11.12 5.52
CA ASP A 57 -8.41 -11.20 4.05
C ASP A 57 -6.94 -11.04 3.57
N ILE A 58 -6.19 -10.16 4.24
CA ILE A 58 -4.79 -9.86 3.93
C ILE A 58 -3.86 -10.98 4.46
N GLU A 59 -4.20 -11.61 5.58
CA GLU A 59 -3.48 -12.74 6.16
C GLU A 59 -3.35 -13.90 5.17
N ILE A 60 -4.45 -14.26 4.50
CA ILE A 60 -4.50 -15.31 3.47
C ILE A 60 -3.54 -15.02 2.30
N SER A 61 -3.26 -13.75 2.01
CA SER A 61 -2.50 -13.33 0.82
C SER A 61 -1.04 -12.92 1.12
N ILE A 62 -0.80 -12.31 2.28
CA ILE A 62 0.50 -11.80 2.75
C ILE A 62 0.53 -11.86 4.29
N PRO A 63 0.75 -13.05 4.91
CA PRO A 63 0.71 -13.23 6.36
C PRO A 63 1.57 -12.22 7.14
N GLN A 64 2.75 -11.88 6.61
CA GLN A 64 3.70 -10.94 7.23
C GLN A 64 3.21 -9.48 7.32
N GLN A 65 2.01 -9.19 6.81
CA GLN A 65 1.39 -7.86 6.85
C GLN A 65 0.07 -7.84 7.62
N ALA A 66 -0.51 -9.00 7.94
CA ALA A 66 -1.66 -9.10 8.82
C ALA A 66 -1.19 -8.97 10.28
N GLY A 67 -1.83 -8.09 11.05
CA GLY A 67 -1.44 -7.88 12.44
C GLY A 67 -1.94 -6.58 13.05
N LYS A 68 -1.53 -6.36 14.30
CA LYS A 68 -1.91 -5.21 15.12
C LYS A 68 -1.50 -3.89 14.48
N GLU A 69 -0.36 -3.86 13.79
CA GLU A 69 0.20 -2.69 13.11
C GLU A 69 -0.70 -2.24 11.95
N LEU A 70 -1.19 -3.19 11.13
CA LEU A 70 -2.09 -2.93 10.01
C LEU A 70 -3.46 -2.44 10.50
N TYR A 71 -4.03 -3.10 11.51
CA TYR A 71 -5.26 -2.67 12.18
C TYR A 71 -5.12 -1.25 12.77
N THR A 72 -4.06 -1.00 13.54
CA THR A 72 -3.82 0.29 14.21
C THR A 72 -3.58 1.41 13.19
N LYS A 73 -2.84 1.13 12.12
CA LYS A 73 -2.61 2.06 10.99
C LYS A 73 -3.94 2.50 10.38
N TRP A 74 -4.79 1.56 9.98
CA TRP A 74 -6.06 1.90 9.32
C TRP A 74 -7.08 2.52 10.28
N SER A 75 -7.15 2.08 11.54
CA SER A 75 -7.99 2.71 12.57
C SER A 75 -7.61 4.18 12.79
N ARG A 76 -6.31 4.52 12.79
CA ARG A 76 -5.82 5.91 12.86
C ARG A 76 -6.08 6.71 11.58
N ILE A 77 -6.00 6.07 10.40
CA ILE A 77 -6.34 6.71 9.12
C ILE A 77 -7.85 7.04 9.06
N TYR A 78 -8.72 6.19 9.61
CA TYR A 78 -10.15 6.50 9.79
C TYR A 78 -10.34 7.77 10.62
N ASP A 79 -9.75 7.82 11.82
CA ASP A 79 -9.92 8.96 12.73
C ASP A 79 -9.48 10.27 12.07
N HIS A 80 -8.32 10.25 11.40
CA HIS A 80 -7.87 11.38 10.61
C HIS A 80 -8.82 11.71 9.44
N ASN A 81 -9.32 10.71 8.70
CA ASN A 81 -10.22 10.93 7.57
C ASN A 81 -11.55 11.58 7.98
N LYS A 82 -12.08 11.29 9.18
CA LYS A 82 -13.27 11.99 9.68
C LYS A 82 -12.99 13.48 9.96
N THR A 83 -11.76 13.87 10.34
CA THR A 83 -11.39 15.30 10.54
C THR A 83 -11.15 16.10 9.26
N LEU A 84 -10.99 15.46 8.10
CA LEU A 84 -10.77 16.14 6.82
C LEU A 84 -12.09 16.63 6.20
N PRO A 85 -12.12 17.77 5.48
CA PRO A 85 -13.26 18.13 4.63
C PRO A 85 -13.36 17.18 3.42
N ASP A 86 -14.54 17.10 2.81
CA ASP A 86 -14.86 16.10 1.78
C ASP A 86 -13.93 16.12 0.57
N SER A 87 -13.51 17.32 0.13
CA SER A 87 -12.54 17.53 -0.95
C SER A 87 -11.10 17.10 -0.65
N LEU A 88 -10.81 16.68 0.58
CA LEU A 88 -9.52 16.15 1.02
C LEU A 88 -9.59 14.70 1.52
N LYS A 89 -10.77 14.06 1.51
CA LYS A 89 -10.95 12.69 2.01
C LYS A 89 -10.01 11.68 1.33
N ILE A 90 -9.73 10.64 2.09
CA ILE A 90 -8.73 9.62 1.83
C ILE A 90 -9.39 8.44 1.10
N VAL A 91 -9.27 8.44 -0.24
CA VAL A 91 -9.81 7.39 -1.12
C VAL A 91 -8.74 6.33 -1.43
N VAL A 92 -9.10 5.05 -1.30
CA VAL A 92 -8.24 3.86 -1.44
C VAL A 92 -8.47 3.13 -2.77
N TRP A 93 -7.46 2.41 -3.26
CA TRP A 93 -7.56 1.46 -4.39
C TRP A 93 -6.61 0.22 -4.07
N GLY A 94 -6.13 -0.64 -5.01
CA GLY A 94 -5.08 -1.74 -4.82
C GLY A 94 -4.20 -2.32 -6.02
N ILE A 95 -3.23 -1.64 -6.69
CA ILE A 95 -2.77 -1.75 -8.14
C ILE A 95 -2.30 -3.10 -8.67
N ASP A 96 -2.17 -4.08 -7.81
CA ASP A 96 -1.75 -5.40 -8.17
C ASP A 96 -2.61 -6.06 -9.27
N ARG A 97 -2.08 -7.13 -9.84
CA ARG A 97 -2.91 -8.07 -10.61
C ARG A 97 -3.83 -8.83 -9.67
N ALA A 98 -4.93 -9.38 -10.21
CA ALA A 98 -5.75 -10.33 -9.46
C ALA A 98 -4.90 -11.53 -9.01
N TYR A 99 -5.10 -11.97 -7.76
CA TYR A 99 -4.43 -13.14 -7.19
C TYR A 99 -4.73 -14.41 -8.01
N GLY A 100 -3.79 -15.37 -8.02
CA GLY A 100 -3.93 -16.64 -8.75
C GLY A 100 -3.88 -16.56 -10.29
N LYS A 101 -3.97 -15.37 -10.91
CA LYS A 101 -3.94 -15.25 -12.38
C LYS A 101 -2.52 -15.19 -12.93
N ASN A 102 -2.09 -16.27 -13.59
CA ASN A 102 -0.93 -16.24 -14.49
C ASN A 102 -1.25 -15.36 -15.71
N THR A 103 -0.35 -14.43 -16.00
CA THR A 103 -0.47 -13.43 -17.06
C THR A 103 0.87 -13.29 -17.76
N ALA A 104 0.88 -13.24 -19.10
CA ALA A 104 2.10 -12.94 -19.87
C ALA A 104 2.68 -11.54 -19.55
N VAL A 105 1.84 -10.63 -19.05
CA VAL A 105 2.22 -9.33 -18.51
C VAL A 105 2.75 -9.50 -17.08
N SER A 106 3.96 -9.03 -16.81
CA SER A 106 4.57 -9.06 -15.47
C SER A 106 3.85 -8.13 -14.46
N ARG A 107 4.01 -8.40 -13.16
CA ARG A 107 3.26 -7.72 -12.08
C ARG A 107 3.36 -6.19 -12.17
N ASP A 108 4.57 -5.65 -12.17
CA ASP A 108 4.83 -4.20 -12.24
C ASP A 108 4.36 -3.57 -13.57
N SER A 109 4.30 -4.36 -14.66
CA SER A 109 3.70 -3.94 -15.93
C SER A 109 2.18 -3.81 -15.82
N ALA A 110 1.51 -4.78 -15.20
CA ALA A 110 0.06 -4.70 -14.91
C ALA A 110 -0.25 -3.54 -13.95
N MET A 111 0.59 -3.32 -12.94
CA MET A 111 0.45 -2.23 -11.96
C MET A 111 0.45 -0.84 -12.63
N ILE A 112 1.32 -0.56 -13.60
CA ILE A 112 1.30 0.73 -14.31
C ILE A 112 0.12 0.86 -15.29
N ILE A 113 -0.31 -0.24 -15.95
CA ILE A 113 -1.53 -0.23 -16.79
C ILE A 113 -2.76 0.11 -15.94
N ASN A 114 -2.90 -0.55 -14.79
CA ASN A 114 -3.96 -0.29 -13.83
C ASN A 114 -3.93 1.15 -13.30
N PHE A 115 -2.76 1.64 -12.92
CA PHE A 115 -2.56 3.02 -12.46
C PHE A 115 -3.00 4.04 -13.51
N LYS A 116 -2.52 3.92 -14.76
CA LYS A 116 -2.92 4.80 -15.87
C LYS A 116 -4.42 4.78 -16.12
N LYS A 117 -5.05 3.59 -16.09
CA LYS A 117 -6.51 3.44 -16.22
C LYS A 117 -7.24 4.22 -15.13
N ILE A 118 -6.75 4.22 -13.89
CA ILE A 118 -7.43 4.87 -12.75
C ILE A 118 -7.23 6.38 -12.72
N VAL A 119 -6.05 6.85 -13.12
CA VAL A 119 -5.80 8.29 -13.32
C VAL A 119 -6.76 8.86 -14.38
N ARG A 120 -6.86 8.18 -15.53
CA ARG A 120 -7.78 8.60 -16.62
C ARG A 120 -9.25 8.46 -16.23
N ASP A 121 -9.69 7.25 -15.87
CA ASP A 121 -11.10 6.91 -15.68
C ASP A 121 -11.78 7.71 -14.54
N ASN A 122 -11.00 8.22 -13.58
CA ASN A 122 -11.51 9.02 -12.46
C ASN A 122 -10.97 10.48 -12.49
N ARG A 123 -10.44 10.95 -13.63
CA ARG A 123 -9.97 12.34 -13.87
C ARG A 123 -8.91 12.86 -12.90
N LEU A 124 -8.04 11.99 -12.37
CA LEU A 124 -7.03 12.31 -11.35
C LEU A 124 -5.71 12.86 -11.95
N SER A 125 -5.77 13.60 -13.05
CA SER A 125 -4.60 14.19 -13.70
C SER A 125 -4.03 15.35 -12.86
N GLY A 126 -2.70 15.44 -12.75
CA GLY A 126 -2.02 16.45 -11.93
C GLY A 126 -2.05 16.18 -10.41
N GLU A 127 -2.81 15.19 -9.95
CA GLU A 127 -2.78 14.75 -8.56
C GLU A 127 -1.49 14.00 -8.22
N LYS A 128 -1.04 14.14 -6.96
CA LYS A 128 0.12 13.38 -6.43
C LYS A 128 -0.27 11.90 -6.26
N PHE A 129 0.70 11.03 -5.96
CA PHE A 129 0.54 9.62 -5.50
C PHE A 129 1.77 9.26 -4.64
N TYR A 130 1.59 8.62 -3.45
CA TYR A 130 2.68 8.26 -2.51
C TYR A 130 2.59 6.76 -2.24
N GLY A 131 3.68 6.05 -1.96
CA GLY A 131 3.71 4.59 -1.92
C GLY A 131 4.22 3.96 -0.63
N GLN A 132 3.55 2.89 -0.20
CA GLN A 132 4.17 1.82 0.58
C GLN A 132 4.11 0.55 -0.29
N PHE A 133 5.28 0.01 -0.63
CA PHE A 133 5.44 -1.24 -1.37
C PHE A 133 6.73 -1.93 -0.89
N GLY A 134 6.87 -3.22 -1.18
CA GLY A 134 8.14 -3.93 -1.03
C GLY A 134 9.28 -3.31 -1.85
N LEU A 135 10.51 -3.45 -1.35
CA LEU A 135 11.71 -2.74 -1.81
C LEU A 135 11.87 -2.69 -3.33
N PHE A 136 11.65 -3.81 -4.03
CA PHE A 136 11.78 -3.90 -5.49
C PHE A 136 10.91 -2.87 -6.22
N HIS A 137 9.62 -2.79 -5.89
CA HIS A 137 8.65 -1.93 -6.59
C HIS A 137 8.98 -0.42 -6.49
N VAL A 138 9.72 0.01 -5.46
CA VAL A 138 10.10 1.42 -5.25
C VAL A 138 11.45 1.80 -5.88
N LEU A 139 12.20 0.86 -6.48
CA LEU A 139 13.46 1.17 -7.16
C LEU A 139 13.20 1.98 -8.45
N GLN A 140 13.92 3.10 -8.61
CA GLN A 140 13.86 3.96 -9.80
C GLN A 140 14.88 3.58 -10.89
N PHE A 141 15.40 2.35 -10.83
CA PHE A 141 16.30 1.73 -11.80
C PHE A 141 15.90 0.25 -11.96
N THR A 142 16.39 -0.39 -13.03
CA THR A 142 16.19 -1.83 -13.25
C THR A 142 17.43 -2.58 -12.75
N PRO A 143 17.32 -3.48 -11.76
CA PRO A 143 18.44 -4.34 -11.37
C PRO A 143 18.83 -5.29 -12.50
N ALA A 144 20.12 -5.67 -12.59
CA ALA A 144 20.60 -6.61 -13.60
C ALA A 144 19.84 -7.95 -13.54
N GLY A 145 19.45 -8.48 -14.70
CA GLY A 145 18.69 -9.73 -14.80
C GLY A 145 17.29 -9.69 -14.16
N LYS A 146 16.69 -8.50 -13.98
CA LYS A 146 15.32 -8.32 -13.46
C LYS A 146 14.47 -7.45 -14.39
N ASP A 147 13.17 -7.62 -14.25
CA ASP A 147 12.16 -6.78 -14.89
C ASP A 147 12.23 -5.33 -14.38
N ALA A 148 11.81 -4.35 -15.19
CA ALA A 148 11.72 -2.96 -14.73
C ALA A 148 10.68 -2.83 -13.58
N PRO A 149 11.01 -2.24 -12.42
CA PRO A 149 10.05 -2.07 -11.32
C PRO A 149 9.06 -0.93 -11.54
N LEU A 150 7.98 -0.90 -10.77
CA LEU A 150 6.92 0.11 -10.84
C LEU A 150 7.45 1.54 -10.80
N ALA A 151 8.32 1.89 -9.85
CA ALA A 151 8.84 3.26 -9.72
C ALA A 151 9.73 3.68 -10.91
N LYS A 152 10.51 2.76 -11.49
CA LYS A 152 11.20 2.96 -12.77
C LYS A 152 10.19 3.19 -13.91
N ARG A 153 9.19 2.32 -14.06
CA ARG A 153 8.15 2.44 -15.09
C ARG A 153 7.37 3.76 -14.98
N LEU A 154 7.02 4.20 -13.77
CA LEU A 154 6.34 5.49 -13.53
C LEU A 154 7.21 6.66 -14.00
N LYS A 155 8.50 6.67 -13.63
CA LYS A 155 9.48 7.68 -14.07
C LYS A 155 9.63 7.70 -15.60
N ASP A 156 9.75 6.54 -16.22
CA ASP A 156 9.83 6.38 -17.69
C ASP A 156 8.57 6.86 -18.42
N ASN A 157 7.43 6.91 -17.71
CA ASN A 157 6.14 7.37 -18.25
C ASN A 157 5.81 8.81 -17.82
N GLY A 158 6.82 9.62 -17.50
CA GLY A 158 6.70 11.06 -17.24
C GLY A 158 6.20 11.45 -15.86
N PHE A 159 5.98 10.50 -14.95
CA PHE A 159 5.55 10.81 -13.58
C PHE A 159 6.75 11.24 -12.73
N LYS A 160 6.58 12.30 -11.92
CA LYS A 160 7.56 12.68 -10.88
C LYS A 160 7.48 11.70 -9.71
N VAL A 161 8.48 10.84 -9.57
CA VAL A 161 8.54 9.80 -8.53
C VAL A 161 9.55 10.17 -7.44
N THR A 162 9.15 10.03 -6.18
CA THR A 162 10.04 10.06 -5.01
C THR A 162 9.88 8.76 -4.24
N SER A 163 10.99 8.05 -4.01
CA SER A 163 11.01 6.75 -3.35
C SER A 163 11.62 6.88 -1.96
N PHE A 164 10.91 6.46 -0.92
CA PHE A 164 11.42 6.36 0.44
C PHE A 164 11.64 4.88 0.76
N VAL A 165 12.91 4.46 0.77
CA VAL A 165 13.32 3.10 1.15
C VAL A 165 13.71 3.05 2.63
N SER A 166 13.54 1.89 3.24
CA SER A 166 14.30 1.49 4.42
C SER A 166 14.84 0.08 4.18
N TYR A 167 15.93 -0.24 4.86
CA TYR A 167 16.62 -1.52 4.77
C TYR A 167 16.99 -1.95 6.18
N THR A 168 16.57 -3.15 6.57
CA THR A 168 16.81 -3.71 7.91
C THR A 168 18.19 -4.35 7.96
N LEU A 169 19.15 -3.72 8.65
CA LEU A 169 20.51 -4.24 8.82
C LEU A 169 20.58 -5.43 9.80
N ASN A 170 19.77 -5.40 10.86
CA ASN A 170 19.56 -6.50 11.78
C ASN A 170 18.08 -6.46 12.22
N SER A 171 17.35 -7.56 12.05
CA SER A 171 15.94 -7.67 12.41
C SER A 171 15.43 -9.11 12.31
N GLU A 172 14.71 -9.55 13.33
CA GLU A 172 13.78 -10.67 13.22
C GLU A 172 12.54 -10.28 12.39
N MET A 173 11.95 -11.24 11.70
CA MET A 173 10.74 -11.09 10.88
C MET A 173 9.89 -12.35 10.97
N TYR A 174 8.56 -12.19 10.97
CA TYR A 174 7.65 -13.32 10.84
C TYR A 174 7.75 -13.93 9.43
N MET A 175 7.92 -15.25 9.37
CA MET A 175 8.01 -16.04 8.14
C MET A 175 6.99 -17.17 8.24
N PRO A 176 5.94 -17.21 7.38
CA PRO A 176 4.88 -18.20 7.48
C PRO A 176 5.29 -19.56 6.91
N LYS A 177 4.75 -20.63 7.51
CA LYS A 177 4.93 -22.02 7.07
C LYS A 177 4.48 -22.27 5.62
N GLY A 178 4.84 -23.44 5.09
CA GLY A 178 4.36 -23.96 3.80
C GLY A 178 5.03 -23.40 2.54
N HIS A 179 5.96 -22.44 2.67
CA HIS A 179 6.59 -21.76 1.52
C HIS A 179 8.00 -22.27 1.16
N GLY A 180 8.47 -23.37 1.78
CA GLY A 180 9.83 -23.89 1.59
C GLY A 180 10.94 -23.03 2.21
N ILE A 181 10.57 -22.05 3.05
CA ILE A 181 11.48 -21.16 3.76
C ILE A 181 11.63 -21.68 5.21
N PRO A 182 12.84 -21.69 5.81
CA PRO A 182 13.02 -22.01 7.22
C PRO A 182 12.20 -21.10 8.13
N VAL A 183 11.55 -21.69 9.13
CA VAL A 183 10.78 -21.01 10.19
C VAL A 183 11.33 -21.41 11.56
N PRO A 184 11.18 -20.59 12.61
CA PRO A 184 11.49 -20.99 13.97
C PRO A 184 10.65 -22.20 14.42
N GLU A 185 11.25 -23.15 15.14
CA GLU A 185 10.56 -24.36 15.63
C GLU A 185 9.35 -24.04 16.54
N ASN A 186 9.39 -22.90 17.22
CA ASN A 186 8.36 -22.40 18.13
C ASN A 186 7.32 -21.46 17.46
N GLU A 187 7.24 -21.40 16.13
CA GLU A 187 6.12 -20.73 15.44
C GLU A 187 4.82 -21.53 15.69
N ASN A 188 3.92 -21.00 16.52
CA ASN A 188 2.55 -21.50 16.64
C ASN A 188 1.68 -20.98 15.48
N PRO A 189 0.68 -21.76 15.01
CA PRO A 189 -0.36 -21.30 14.10
C PRO A 189 -1.39 -20.38 14.77
#